data_AF-Q8EV34-F1
#
_entry.id   AF-Q8EV34-F1
#
_cell.length_a   1.000
_cell.length_b   1.000
_cell.length_c   1.000
_cell.angle_alpha   90.00
_cell.angle_beta   90.00
_cell.angle_gamma   90.00
#
_symmetry.space_group_name_H-M   'P 1'
#
loop_
_entity.id
_entity.type
_entity.pdbx_description
1 polymer ?
#
loop_
_entity_poly.entity_id
_entity_poly.type
_entity_poly.pdbx_seq_one_letter_code
_entity_poly.pdbx_strand_id
1 'polypeptide(L)'
;MKIKKNKLLKSLLLTGTFGIVITIPAIVSACSSIKEKNDGSQSNNGNNQDNSKDQGSEGSGNGGITNQKIVPKINSSVDLIGSLTDIYDSTGNKDINVLLGEKLSNNASKIFTNADELENKNYAIAVKGNFSRDSWSGDQYDAGNNKWGSGSKIDPANQVVYSSKSKQLNISSLDDLKSQLTNDFLKKELEKAGVTVNQSATYAVANKLGLTDDILLHVNVTETASGTTSVSKNFDLQIPVSDIKLDIKDLKVIVSGSDVEQIESDINLKFNIGIKSKTNYSPRDIKKFNVTPNVDSIIATLGFKDSSVTSTEGVALNSEALGKALGVYNTTFSKPALTLNSDIKPDVTGSFLTYTVIVDGSPNQGYYFDDETDYSKKFIFNIKVTETTATWITGSGLTEFNKLSFSWTNVGIKPNKSNDSDLEAKLAAHANGASDVTVEKFLKLATDTAKSRTSKVLTNSHFVLKKDSSDGYIKYSENRWQIKIGAVPNVGYEQSTAQGAQQLSSFELWITVSITT
;
A
#
# COMPACT_ATOMS: atom_id res chain seq x y z
N MET A 1 7.03 41.80 28.72
CA MET A 1 7.74 41.08 27.65
C MET A 1 7.74 39.59 28.01
N LYS A 2 6.95 38.72 27.36
CA LYS A 2 7.33 37.82 26.23
C LYS A 2 8.51 36.89 26.63
N ILE A 3 8.47 35.54 26.63
CA ILE A 3 7.84 34.54 25.74
C ILE A 3 7.81 33.11 26.36
N LYS A 4 6.67 32.44 26.12
CA LYS A 4 6.27 31.04 25.80
C LYS A 4 7.04 29.76 26.23
N LYS A 5 6.18 28.79 26.60
CA LYS A 5 6.26 27.33 26.77
C LYS A 5 6.75 26.56 25.51
N ASN A 6 7.25 25.33 25.71
CA ASN A 6 6.58 24.13 25.19
C ASN A 6 7.07 22.83 25.87
N LYS A 7 6.14 22.15 26.54
CA LYS A 7 6.22 20.74 26.95
C LYS A 7 5.52 19.92 25.87
N LEU A 8 6.21 18.98 25.24
CA LEU A 8 5.60 17.90 24.49
C LEU A 8 6.12 16.59 25.09
N LEU A 9 5.36 16.03 26.03
CA LEU A 9 5.67 14.76 26.68
C LEU A 9 4.55 13.78 26.30
N LYS A 10 4.95 12.74 25.56
CA LYS A 10 4.53 11.34 25.72
C LYS A 10 3.07 11.10 26.16
N SER A 11 2.21 10.76 25.20
CA SER A 11 1.08 9.84 25.44
C SER A 11 1.24 8.62 24.53
N LEU A 12 1.76 7.56 25.14
CA LEU A 12 1.78 6.20 24.64
C LEU A 12 0.50 5.51 25.17
N LEU A 13 -0.25 4.86 24.27
CA LEU A 13 -1.26 3.82 24.49
C LEU A 13 -2.32 4.02 25.59
N LEU A 14 -3.60 4.12 25.18
CA LEU A 14 -4.61 3.23 25.75
C LEU A 14 -5.67 2.90 24.69
N THR A 15 -5.55 1.71 24.11
CA THR A 15 -6.66 0.97 23.52
C THR A 15 -7.72 0.76 24.60
N GLY A 16 -8.87 1.41 24.43
CA GLY A 16 -10.05 1.25 25.27
C GLY A 16 -11.29 1.36 24.39
N THR A 17 -11.85 0.21 24.05
CA THR A 17 -13.16 0.04 23.45
C THR A 17 -14.22 0.78 24.26
N PHE A 18 -14.69 1.92 23.73
CA PHE A 18 -15.98 2.49 24.11
C PHE A 18 -16.90 2.40 22.90
N GLY A 19 -17.78 1.40 22.93
CA GLY A 19 -18.96 1.39 22.07
C GLY A 19 -19.90 2.48 22.51
N ILE A 20 -19.83 3.64 21.86
CA ILE A 20 -20.90 4.63 21.93
C ILE A 20 -21.94 4.19 20.90
N VAL A 21 -23.02 3.59 21.38
CA VAL A 21 -24.25 3.41 20.60
C VAL A 21 -24.81 4.82 20.39
N ILE A 22 -24.54 5.43 19.23
CA ILE A 22 -25.26 6.62 18.80
C ILE A 22 -26.56 6.11 18.20
N THR A 23 -27.63 6.11 18.99
CA THR A 23 -28.99 6.08 18.47
C THR A 23 -29.19 7.32 17.62
N ILE A 24 -29.09 7.17 16.30
CA ILE A 24 -29.53 8.17 15.33
C ILE A 24 -31.05 8.28 15.48
N PRO A 25 -31.64 9.47 15.74
CA PRO A 25 -33.08 9.62 15.59
C PRO A 25 -33.41 9.38 14.11
N ALA A 26 -34.15 8.32 13.83
CA ALA A 26 -34.72 8.08 12.52
C ALA A 26 -35.63 9.28 12.17
N ILE A 27 -35.16 10.16 11.28
CA ILE A 27 -36.02 11.17 10.68
C ILE A 27 -36.89 10.44 9.66
N VAL A 28 -38.09 10.06 10.10
CA VAL A 28 -39.17 9.66 9.21
C VAL A 28 -39.57 10.90 8.41
N SER A 29 -39.34 10.84 7.11
CA SER A 29 -39.84 11.81 6.14
C SER A 29 -41.37 11.84 6.19
N ALA A 30 -41.95 12.97 6.57
CA ALA A 30 -43.35 13.27 6.36
C ALA A 30 -43.48 14.67 5.75
N CYS A 31 -43.39 14.72 4.42
CA CYS A 31 -44.11 15.72 3.66
C CYS A 31 -45.61 15.36 3.71
N SER A 32 -46.44 16.16 4.38
CA SER A 32 -47.80 16.37 3.90
C SER A 32 -48.26 17.78 4.24
N SER A 33 -48.29 18.60 3.19
CA SER A 33 -49.07 19.83 3.09
C SER A 33 -50.53 19.62 3.50
N ILE A 34 -51.03 20.45 4.41
CA ILE A 34 -52.45 20.80 4.45
C ILE A 34 -52.53 22.34 4.51
N LYS A 35 -52.79 22.93 3.34
CA LYS A 35 -53.58 24.15 3.23
C LYS A 35 -54.99 23.71 2.87
N GLU A 36 -55.99 24.06 3.67
CA GLU A 36 -57.33 24.34 3.16
C GLU A 36 -58.10 25.26 4.11
N LYS A 37 -58.94 26.10 3.50
CA LYS A 37 -59.62 27.28 4.04
C LYS A 37 -60.96 26.93 4.71
N ASN A 38 -61.41 27.87 5.55
CA ASN A 38 -62.78 28.16 6.00
C ASN A 38 -63.92 27.41 5.31
N ASP A 39 -64.80 26.81 6.13
CA ASP A 39 -66.24 27.02 5.97
C ASP A 39 -66.93 27.01 7.34
N GLY A 40 -67.90 27.90 7.51
CA GLY A 40 -68.59 28.11 8.78
C GLY A 40 -69.78 27.17 8.97
N SER A 41 -70.05 26.77 10.21
CA SER A 41 -71.43 26.60 10.69
C SER A 41 -71.50 26.52 12.23
N GLN A 42 -72.37 27.38 12.75
CA GLN A 42 -73.06 27.50 14.03
C GLN A 42 -72.99 26.34 15.05
N SER A 43 -72.82 26.67 16.34
CA SER A 43 -73.96 26.80 17.29
C SER A 43 -73.54 26.76 18.78
N ASN A 44 -73.90 27.85 19.49
CA ASN A 44 -74.26 28.06 20.91
C ASN A 44 -73.99 27.01 22.02
N ASN A 45 -73.29 27.47 23.07
CA ASN A 45 -73.78 27.67 24.46
C ASN A 45 -72.60 28.30 25.25
N GLY A 46 -72.66 29.36 26.06
CA GLY A 46 -73.74 29.96 26.84
C GLY A 46 -73.35 29.96 28.33
N ASN A 47 -72.69 31.03 28.81
CA ASN A 47 -72.81 31.70 30.14
C ASN A 47 -71.51 32.20 30.80
N ASN A 48 -71.46 33.54 30.93
CA ASN A 48 -71.23 34.36 32.14
C ASN A 48 -70.41 33.77 33.30
N GLN A 49 -69.41 34.50 33.83
CA GLN A 49 -69.61 35.65 34.72
C GLN A 49 -68.28 36.31 35.15
N ASP A 50 -68.37 37.60 35.42
CA ASP A 50 -67.35 38.56 35.85
C ASP A 50 -66.91 38.43 37.32
N ASN A 51 -65.75 39.03 37.59
CA ASN A 51 -65.32 39.78 38.80
C ASN A 51 -64.57 39.12 39.99
N SER A 52 -63.27 39.43 40.01
CA SER A 52 -62.44 40.10 41.05
C SER A 52 -62.24 39.54 42.48
N LYS A 53 -60.94 39.38 42.83
CA LYS A 53 -60.19 39.77 44.05
C LYS A 53 -59.11 38.70 44.35
N ASP A 54 -57.83 39.03 44.16
CA ASP A 54 -56.92 39.57 45.18
C ASP A 54 -56.52 38.52 46.23
N GLN A 55 -55.30 37.99 46.11
CA GLN A 55 -54.29 37.89 47.19
C GLN A 55 -53.04 37.16 46.67
N GLY A 56 -51.88 37.81 46.81
CA GLY A 56 -50.59 37.30 46.38
C GLY A 56 -49.99 36.24 47.31
N SER A 57 -49.01 35.50 46.81
CA SER A 57 -47.69 35.38 47.42
C SER A 57 -46.76 34.59 46.50
N GLU A 58 -45.49 34.98 46.53
CA GLU A 58 -44.30 34.17 46.21
C GLU A 58 -44.04 33.78 44.76
N GLY A 59 -43.43 34.74 44.06
CA GLY A 59 -42.57 34.46 42.91
C GLY A 59 -41.39 33.57 43.31
N SER A 60 -41.50 32.29 42.98
CA SER A 60 -40.34 31.43 42.73
C SER A 60 -39.95 31.61 41.27
N GLY A 61 -39.01 32.52 41.03
CA GLY A 61 -38.34 32.68 39.75
C GLY A 61 -37.47 31.46 39.49
N ASN A 62 -38.07 30.39 38.99
CA ASN A 62 -37.33 29.29 38.38
C ASN A 62 -36.77 29.84 37.07
N GLY A 63 -35.58 30.45 37.15
CA GLY A 63 -34.80 30.90 36.01
C GLY A 63 -34.50 29.68 35.15
N GLY A 64 -35.40 29.39 34.21
CA GLY A 64 -35.14 28.45 33.14
C GLY A 64 -33.87 28.92 32.45
N ILE A 65 -32.80 28.14 32.58
CA ILE A 65 -31.62 28.31 31.73
C ILE A 65 -32.12 28.03 30.32
N THR A 66 -32.52 29.08 29.59
CA THR A 66 -32.66 28.99 28.15
C THR A 66 -31.24 28.77 27.65
N ASN A 67 -30.86 27.51 27.40
CA ASN A 67 -29.67 27.21 26.64
C ASN A 67 -29.84 27.92 25.29
N GLN A 68 -29.20 29.08 25.15
CA GLN A 68 -29.22 29.83 23.90
C GLN A 68 -28.58 28.92 22.85
N LYS A 69 -29.38 28.55 21.85
CA LYS A 69 -28.90 27.79 20.71
C LYS A 69 -27.95 28.66 19.90
N ILE A 70 -26.86 28.07 19.43
CA ILE A 70 -25.92 28.75 18.56
C ILE A 70 -26.46 28.69 17.13
N VAL A 71 -26.38 29.81 16.40
CA VAL A 71 -26.69 29.83 14.97
C VAL A 71 -25.41 29.47 14.21
N PRO A 72 -25.33 28.30 13.55
CA PRO A 72 -24.15 27.95 12.78
C PRO A 72 -24.00 28.89 11.58
N LYS A 73 -22.77 29.24 11.22
CA LYS A 73 -22.49 30.12 10.07
C LYS A 73 -21.60 29.40 9.06
N ILE A 74 -22.23 28.81 8.05
CA ILE A 74 -21.56 27.96 7.05
C ILE A 74 -20.82 28.83 6.00
N ASN A 75 -19.62 28.41 5.62
CA ASN A 75 -18.86 28.96 4.50
C ASN A 75 -19.56 28.66 3.17
N SER A 76 -19.67 29.65 2.28
CA SER A 76 -20.26 29.47 0.95
C SER A 76 -19.41 28.61 0.00
N SER A 77 -18.15 28.37 0.34
CA SER A 77 -17.23 27.51 -0.40
C SER A 77 -16.40 26.69 0.58
N VAL A 78 -16.30 25.39 0.32
CA VAL A 78 -15.58 24.43 1.16
C VAL A 78 -14.66 23.60 0.26
N ASP A 79 -13.37 23.61 0.58
CA ASP A 79 -12.37 22.73 -0.02
C ASP A 79 -12.01 21.61 0.96
N LEU A 80 -12.16 20.36 0.53
CA LEU A 80 -11.82 19.16 1.28
C LEU A 80 -10.86 18.28 0.49
N ILE A 81 -10.08 17.50 1.23
CA ILE A 81 -9.23 16.43 0.73
C ILE A 81 -9.59 15.19 1.53
N GLY A 82 -9.56 14.03 0.90
CA GLY A 82 -9.79 12.78 1.61
C GLY A 82 -9.64 11.56 0.73
N SER A 83 -9.96 10.40 1.29
CA SER A 83 -9.90 9.13 0.58
C SER A 83 -11.12 8.93 -0.33
N LEU A 84 -11.05 8.01 -1.29
CA LEU A 84 -12.25 7.58 -2.05
C LEU A 84 -13.34 7.06 -1.10
N THR A 85 -12.97 6.39 -0.02
CA THR A 85 -13.91 5.85 0.97
C THR A 85 -14.67 6.91 1.76
N ASP A 86 -14.23 8.17 1.71
CA ASP A 86 -14.96 9.31 2.31
C ASP A 86 -16.17 9.74 1.46
N ILE A 87 -16.30 9.22 0.22
CA ILE A 87 -17.37 9.58 -0.73
C ILE A 87 -17.98 8.37 -1.45
N TYR A 88 -17.36 7.20 -1.37
CA TYR A 88 -17.81 5.99 -2.04
C TYR A 88 -17.63 4.77 -1.16
N ASP A 89 -18.72 4.00 -0.99
CA ASP A 89 -18.72 2.73 -0.29
C ASP A 89 -18.97 1.59 -1.28
N SER A 90 -17.95 0.74 -1.47
CA SER A 90 -18.01 -0.42 -2.35
C SER A 90 -18.99 -1.50 -1.87
N THR A 91 -19.33 -1.51 -0.58
CA THR A 91 -20.32 -2.43 0.00
C THR A 91 -21.76 -1.95 -0.17
N GLY A 92 -21.95 -0.65 -0.45
CA GLY A 92 -23.27 -0.04 -0.60
C GLY A 92 -24.05 0.14 0.71
N ASN A 93 -23.40 0.07 1.86
CA ASN A 93 -24.03 0.27 3.17
C ASN A 93 -24.35 1.75 3.44
N LYS A 94 -23.51 2.67 2.93
CA LYS A 94 -23.73 4.11 3.00
C LYS A 94 -23.76 4.72 1.61
N ASP A 95 -24.70 5.64 1.40
CA ASP A 95 -24.66 6.50 0.23
C ASP A 95 -23.66 7.66 0.43
N ILE A 96 -23.30 8.31 -0.66
CA ILE A 96 -22.36 9.44 -0.69
C ILE A 96 -22.86 10.66 0.10
N ASN A 97 -24.17 10.86 0.26
CA ASN A 97 -24.69 11.96 1.08
C ASN A 97 -24.36 11.73 2.55
N VAL A 98 -24.51 10.51 3.03
CA VAL A 98 -24.15 10.12 4.40
C VAL A 98 -22.63 10.26 4.61
N LEU A 99 -21.81 9.72 3.70
CA LEU A 99 -20.35 9.78 3.80
C LEU A 99 -19.82 11.22 3.77
N LEU A 100 -20.35 12.06 2.87
CA LEU A 100 -20.01 13.49 2.83
C LEU A 100 -20.46 14.22 4.09
N GLY A 101 -21.65 13.92 4.63
CA GLY A 101 -22.12 14.49 5.90
C GLY A 101 -21.17 14.18 7.06
N GLU A 102 -20.68 12.93 7.15
CA GLU A 102 -19.67 12.53 8.14
C GLU A 102 -18.35 13.26 7.92
N LYS A 103 -17.89 13.37 6.65
CA LYS A 103 -16.64 14.07 6.33
C LYS A 103 -16.70 15.57 6.68
N LEU A 104 -17.80 16.25 6.37
CA LEU A 104 -18.02 17.65 6.73
C LEU A 104 -18.05 17.82 8.25
N SER A 105 -18.71 16.91 8.98
CA SER A 105 -18.80 16.93 10.45
C SER A 105 -17.40 16.84 11.09
N ASN A 106 -16.55 15.97 10.56
CA ASN A 106 -15.16 15.82 11.01
C ASN A 106 -14.24 16.98 10.63
N ASN A 107 -14.71 17.93 9.82
CA ASN A 107 -13.96 19.07 9.32
C ASN A 107 -14.63 20.42 9.68
N ALA A 108 -15.33 20.49 10.82
CA ALA A 108 -16.12 21.66 11.23
C ALA A 108 -15.41 23.02 11.09
N SER A 109 -14.10 23.08 11.37
CA SER A 109 -13.29 24.31 11.23
C SER A 109 -13.14 24.81 9.79
N LYS A 110 -13.30 23.94 8.80
CA LYS A 110 -13.35 24.29 7.37
C LYS A 110 -14.76 24.66 6.92
N ILE A 111 -15.79 24.21 7.64
CA ILE A 111 -17.20 24.39 7.27
C ILE A 111 -17.80 25.66 7.86
N PHE A 112 -17.48 25.96 9.12
CA PHE A 112 -18.11 27.05 9.86
C PHE A 112 -17.15 28.22 10.08
N THR A 113 -17.63 29.44 9.82
CA THR A 113 -16.92 30.67 10.20
C THR A 113 -16.89 30.89 11.71
N ASN A 114 -17.84 30.30 12.45
CA ASN A 114 -17.90 30.32 13.91
C ASN A 114 -17.66 28.94 14.54
N ALA A 115 -16.73 28.15 13.98
CA ALA A 115 -16.44 26.80 14.46
C ALA A 115 -16.10 26.74 15.96
N ASP A 116 -15.41 27.75 16.50
CA ASP A 116 -15.05 27.82 17.92
C ASP A 116 -16.29 27.91 18.84
N GLU A 117 -17.39 28.52 18.38
CA GLU A 117 -18.66 28.57 19.14
C GLU A 117 -19.35 27.19 19.17
N LEU A 118 -19.13 26.39 18.13
CA LEU A 118 -19.70 25.05 17.96
C LEU A 118 -18.87 23.96 18.64
N GLU A 119 -17.72 24.29 19.23
CA GLU A 119 -16.87 23.33 19.92
C GLU A 119 -17.62 22.67 21.09
N ASN A 120 -17.59 21.35 21.16
CA ASN A 120 -18.28 20.53 22.17
C ASN A 120 -19.82 20.71 22.19
N LYS A 121 -20.44 21.19 21.10
CA LYS A 121 -21.89 21.29 20.95
C LYS A 121 -22.49 20.07 20.28
N ASN A 122 -23.73 19.74 20.64
CA ASN A 122 -24.50 18.72 19.96
C ASN A 122 -25.13 19.30 18.67
N TYR A 123 -24.55 18.90 17.54
CA TYR A 123 -25.11 19.11 16.22
C TYR A 123 -24.71 17.97 15.27
N ALA A 124 -25.43 17.86 14.17
CA ALA A 124 -25.17 16.95 13.06
C ALA A 124 -25.24 17.73 11.74
N ILE A 125 -24.42 17.29 10.78
CA ILE A 125 -24.44 17.81 9.40
C ILE A 125 -25.03 16.73 8.50
N ALA A 126 -26.10 17.07 7.79
CA ALA A 126 -26.67 16.26 6.73
C ALA A 126 -26.45 16.93 5.38
N VAL A 127 -26.18 16.13 4.35
CA VAL A 127 -25.96 16.58 2.98
C VAL A 127 -27.09 16.08 2.10
N LYS A 128 -27.53 16.91 1.15
CA LYS A 128 -28.49 16.53 0.10
C LYS A 128 -27.92 16.91 -1.26
N GLY A 129 -27.22 15.97 -1.89
CA GLY A 129 -26.75 16.08 -3.27
C GLY A 129 -27.43 15.05 -4.18
N ASN A 130 -27.46 15.38 -5.48
CA ASN A 130 -27.97 14.50 -6.53
C ASN A 130 -26.81 13.75 -7.22
N PHE A 131 -26.28 12.74 -6.53
CA PHE A 131 -25.11 11.99 -6.98
C PHE A 131 -25.52 10.75 -7.77
N SER A 132 -25.95 10.96 -9.02
CA SER A 132 -26.38 9.86 -9.89
C SER A 132 -25.21 9.09 -10.50
N ARG A 133 -25.43 7.78 -10.72
CA ARG A 133 -24.56 6.88 -11.51
C ARG A 133 -25.35 6.02 -12.49
N ASP A 134 -26.62 6.35 -12.70
CA ASP A 134 -27.59 5.49 -13.39
C ASP A 134 -27.31 5.37 -14.89
N SER A 135 -26.53 6.31 -15.45
CA SER A 135 -26.12 6.25 -16.85
C SER A 135 -25.10 5.14 -17.15
N TRP A 136 -24.47 4.54 -16.12
CA TRP A 136 -23.47 3.48 -16.27
C TRP A 136 -24.12 2.10 -16.38
N SER A 137 -23.93 1.44 -17.52
CA SER A 137 -24.57 0.18 -17.87
C SER A 137 -23.60 -0.74 -18.61
N GLY A 138 -23.95 -2.03 -18.72
CA GLY A 138 -23.09 -3.05 -19.31
C GLY A 138 -22.37 -3.89 -18.26
N ASP A 139 -21.27 -4.52 -18.67
CA ASP A 139 -20.50 -5.44 -17.83
C ASP A 139 -19.65 -4.70 -16.81
N GLN A 140 -19.49 -5.29 -15.62
CA GLN A 140 -18.58 -4.78 -14.59
C GLN A 140 -17.17 -5.32 -14.81
N TYR A 141 -16.17 -4.56 -14.38
CA TYR A 141 -14.78 -5.02 -14.34
C TYR A 141 -14.57 -6.13 -13.32
N ASP A 142 -13.91 -7.20 -13.73
CA ASP A 142 -13.42 -8.26 -12.86
C ASP A 142 -11.90 -8.11 -12.69
N ALA A 143 -11.49 -7.47 -11.60
CA ALA A 143 -10.09 -7.21 -11.27
C ALA A 143 -9.28 -8.49 -11.06
N GLY A 144 -9.91 -9.56 -10.55
CA GLY A 144 -9.23 -10.84 -10.33
C GLY A 144 -8.77 -11.49 -11.63
N ASN A 145 -9.54 -11.30 -12.71
CA ASN A 145 -9.28 -11.91 -14.01
C ASN A 145 -8.84 -10.91 -15.11
N ASN A 146 -8.83 -9.61 -14.82
CA ASN A 146 -8.54 -8.51 -15.75
C ASN A 146 -9.41 -8.59 -17.02
N LYS A 147 -10.74 -8.63 -16.82
CA LYS A 147 -11.71 -8.75 -17.91
C LYS A 147 -12.98 -7.95 -17.61
N TRP A 148 -13.80 -7.78 -18.64
CA TRP A 148 -15.16 -7.25 -18.51
C TRP A 148 -16.16 -8.41 -18.48
N GLY A 149 -16.97 -8.51 -17.43
CA GLY A 149 -18.01 -9.52 -17.29
C GLY A 149 -17.51 -10.95 -17.51
N SER A 150 -18.24 -11.73 -18.33
CA SER A 150 -17.85 -13.08 -18.74
C SER A 150 -16.92 -13.12 -19.96
N GLY A 151 -16.42 -11.98 -20.43
CA GLY A 151 -15.60 -11.87 -21.63
C GLY A 151 -14.19 -12.45 -21.48
N SER A 152 -13.41 -12.32 -22.55
CA SER A 152 -11.98 -12.65 -22.55
C SER A 152 -11.16 -11.65 -21.74
N LYS A 153 -10.00 -12.09 -21.26
CA LYS A 153 -9.02 -11.21 -20.63
C LYS A 153 -8.63 -10.07 -21.58
N ILE A 154 -8.56 -8.86 -21.05
CA ILE A 154 -8.18 -7.68 -21.82
C ILE A 154 -6.69 -7.78 -22.14
N ASP A 155 -6.33 -7.60 -23.41
CA ASP A 155 -4.95 -7.56 -23.86
C ASP A 155 -4.16 -6.52 -23.05
N PRO A 156 -2.99 -6.87 -22.46
CA PRO A 156 -2.16 -5.92 -21.73
C PRO A 156 -1.82 -4.63 -22.52
N ALA A 157 -1.70 -4.70 -23.85
CA ALA A 157 -1.45 -3.53 -24.70
C ALA A 157 -2.66 -2.57 -24.78
N ASN A 158 -3.84 -3.02 -24.37
CA ASN A 158 -5.07 -2.23 -24.35
C ASN A 158 -5.46 -1.78 -22.94
N GLN A 159 -4.65 -2.10 -21.92
CA GLN A 159 -4.79 -1.58 -20.56
C GLN A 159 -3.92 -0.34 -20.41
N VAL A 160 -4.55 0.83 -20.44
CA VAL A 160 -3.86 2.11 -20.52
C VAL A 160 -4.24 3.01 -19.36
N VAL A 161 -3.25 3.62 -18.73
CA VAL A 161 -3.47 4.50 -17.57
C VAL A 161 -3.74 5.92 -18.06
N TYR A 162 -4.72 6.59 -17.45
CA TYR A 162 -4.96 8.01 -17.68
C TYR A 162 -3.67 8.79 -17.41
N SER A 163 -3.24 9.57 -18.41
CA SER A 163 -1.89 10.15 -18.40
C SER A 163 -1.72 11.16 -17.27
N SER A 164 -0.60 11.11 -16.56
CA SER A 164 -0.22 12.14 -15.57
C SER A 164 0.01 13.53 -16.18
N LYS A 165 0.06 13.63 -17.51
CA LYS A 165 0.09 14.91 -18.26
C LYS A 165 -1.30 15.49 -18.49
N SER A 166 -2.34 14.76 -18.14
CA SER A 166 -3.72 15.21 -18.26
C SER A 166 -4.16 16.00 -17.04
N LYS A 167 -5.26 16.74 -17.20
CA LYS A 167 -5.82 17.53 -16.11
C LYS A 167 -6.70 16.62 -15.25
N GLN A 168 -6.80 16.92 -13.97
CA GLN A 168 -7.83 16.33 -13.13
C GLN A 168 -9.22 16.57 -13.74
N LEU A 169 -10.07 15.56 -13.59
CA LEU A 169 -11.47 15.54 -13.99
C LEU A 169 -12.31 16.14 -12.87
N ASN A 170 -12.86 17.32 -13.12
CA ASN A 170 -13.81 17.95 -12.20
C ASN A 170 -15.21 17.44 -12.53
N ILE A 171 -15.85 16.75 -11.59
CA ILE A 171 -17.15 16.12 -11.79
C ILE A 171 -18.12 16.50 -10.68
N SER A 172 -19.38 16.65 -11.01
CA SER A 172 -20.47 16.82 -10.04
C SER A 172 -21.10 15.49 -9.62
N SER A 173 -20.94 14.46 -10.45
CA SER A 173 -21.44 13.11 -10.23
C SER A 173 -20.74 12.10 -11.16
N LEU A 174 -21.02 10.81 -10.99
CA LEU A 174 -20.49 9.80 -11.91
C LEU A 174 -21.15 9.88 -13.29
N ASP A 175 -22.41 10.29 -13.38
CA ASP A 175 -23.05 10.54 -14.68
C ASP A 175 -22.43 11.73 -15.41
N ASP A 176 -22.05 12.79 -14.68
CA ASP A 176 -21.28 13.90 -15.23
C ASP A 176 -19.93 13.41 -15.78
N LEU A 177 -19.21 12.58 -15.02
CA LEU A 177 -17.98 11.93 -15.52
C LEU A 177 -18.24 11.22 -16.85
N LYS A 178 -19.30 10.39 -16.95
CA LYS A 178 -19.61 9.68 -18.21
C LYS A 178 -19.88 10.64 -19.36
N SER A 179 -20.59 11.73 -19.08
CA SER A 179 -20.91 12.76 -20.08
C SER A 179 -19.67 13.49 -20.60
N GLN A 180 -18.65 13.67 -19.76
CA GLN A 180 -17.38 14.28 -20.15
C GLN A 180 -16.51 13.36 -21.01
N LEU A 181 -16.68 12.03 -20.89
CA LEU A 181 -15.99 11.00 -21.67
C LEU A 181 -16.57 10.87 -23.10
N THR A 182 -16.60 11.99 -23.82
CA THR A 182 -17.02 12.06 -25.22
C THR A 182 -16.01 11.39 -26.15
N ASN A 183 -16.43 11.05 -27.38
CA ASN A 183 -15.54 10.49 -28.41
C ASN A 183 -14.23 11.28 -28.58
N ASP A 184 -14.31 12.61 -28.70
CA ASP A 184 -13.13 13.45 -28.94
C ASP A 184 -12.23 13.53 -27.69
N PHE A 185 -12.84 13.57 -26.51
CA PHE A 185 -12.11 13.48 -25.26
C PHE A 185 -11.36 12.16 -25.16
N LEU A 186 -12.04 11.03 -25.39
CA LEU A 186 -11.46 9.69 -25.33
C LEU A 186 -10.30 9.52 -26.31
N LYS A 187 -10.44 9.97 -27.57
CA LYS A 187 -9.35 9.95 -28.55
C LYS A 187 -8.10 10.65 -28.01
N LYS A 188 -8.26 11.90 -27.53
CA LYS A 188 -7.16 12.71 -27.01
C LYS A 188 -6.49 12.06 -25.79
N GLU A 189 -7.27 11.50 -24.88
CA GLU A 189 -6.72 10.91 -23.65
C GLU A 189 -6.05 9.56 -23.90
N LEU A 190 -6.58 8.75 -24.83
CA LEU A 190 -5.92 7.53 -25.30
C LEU A 190 -4.59 7.84 -25.99
N GLU A 191 -4.52 8.88 -26.85
CA GLU A 191 -3.25 9.31 -27.47
C GLU A 191 -2.22 9.73 -26.43
N LYS A 192 -2.61 10.51 -25.42
CA LYS A 192 -1.71 10.89 -24.32
C LYS A 192 -1.24 9.69 -23.49
N ALA A 193 -2.07 8.65 -23.39
CA ALA A 193 -1.72 7.38 -22.78
C ALA A 193 -0.85 6.48 -23.70
N GLY A 194 -0.46 6.97 -24.87
CA GLY A 194 0.45 6.29 -25.80
C GLY A 194 -0.24 5.39 -26.84
N VAL A 195 -1.58 5.42 -26.93
CA VAL A 195 -2.33 4.65 -27.93
C VAL A 195 -2.26 5.34 -29.29
N THR A 196 -1.98 4.59 -30.35
CA THR A 196 -2.21 5.08 -31.71
C THR A 196 -3.70 4.98 -32.04
N VAL A 197 -4.37 6.13 -32.04
CA VAL A 197 -5.83 6.22 -32.22
C VAL A 197 -6.21 6.25 -33.70
N ASN A 198 -7.21 5.44 -34.09
CA ASN A 198 -7.86 5.57 -35.38
C ASN A 198 -8.78 6.78 -35.41
N GLN A 199 -8.37 7.83 -36.13
CA GLN A 199 -9.10 9.09 -36.18
C GLN A 199 -10.47 9.00 -36.85
N SER A 200 -10.69 8.03 -37.73
CA SER A 200 -11.98 7.81 -38.41
C SER A 200 -12.98 6.98 -37.59
N ALA A 201 -12.53 6.32 -36.52
CA ALA A 201 -13.37 5.50 -35.67
C ALA A 201 -14.15 6.32 -34.63
N THR A 202 -15.18 5.70 -34.06
CA THR A 202 -15.94 6.22 -32.93
C THR A 202 -15.55 5.48 -31.65
N TYR A 203 -15.33 6.24 -30.58
CA TYR A 203 -14.97 5.76 -29.25
C TYR A 203 -16.09 6.07 -28.28
N ALA A 204 -16.49 5.09 -27.47
CA ALA A 204 -17.59 5.21 -26.53
C ALA A 204 -17.36 4.35 -25.27
N VAL A 205 -17.98 4.76 -24.17
CA VAL A 205 -17.98 4.03 -22.90
C VAL A 205 -19.03 2.91 -22.93
N ALA A 206 -18.64 1.68 -22.56
CA ALA A 206 -19.48 0.49 -22.72
C ALA A 206 -19.58 -0.43 -21.48
N ASN A 207 -19.25 0.07 -20.28
CA ASN A 207 -19.26 -0.72 -19.05
C ASN A 207 -20.00 -0.05 -17.89
N LYS A 208 -20.32 -0.88 -16.89
CA LYS A 208 -20.50 -0.40 -15.51
C LYS A 208 -19.13 -0.07 -14.92
N LEU A 209 -19.09 0.96 -14.08
CA LEU A 209 -17.87 1.33 -13.36
C LEU A 209 -17.26 0.14 -12.64
N GLY A 210 -15.94 0.02 -12.73
CA GLY A 210 -15.15 -0.97 -12.00
C GLY A 210 -14.03 -0.29 -11.24
N LEU A 211 -13.67 -0.83 -10.08
CA LEU A 211 -12.57 -0.34 -9.25
C LEU A 211 -11.58 -1.46 -8.95
N THR A 212 -10.31 -1.11 -8.88
CA THR A 212 -9.25 -1.98 -8.33
C THR A 212 -8.58 -1.27 -7.17
N ASP A 213 -8.53 -1.95 -6.02
CA ASP A 213 -7.86 -1.53 -4.79
C ASP A 213 -8.21 -0.12 -4.28
N ASP A 214 -9.39 0.41 -4.65
CA ASP A 214 -9.82 1.79 -4.40
C ASP A 214 -8.82 2.85 -4.94
N ILE A 215 -8.04 2.51 -5.97
CA ILE A 215 -6.99 3.37 -6.55
C ILE A 215 -7.26 3.66 -8.02
N LEU A 216 -7.77 2.69 -8.77
CA LEU A 216 -8.02 2.82 -10.20
C LEU A 216 -9.51 2.64 -10.50
N LEU A 217 -10.06 3.59 -11.23
CA LEU A 217 -11.34 3.46 -11.90
C LEU A 217 -11.13 2.91 -13.31
N HIS A 218 -11.80 1.82 -13.64
CA HIS A 218 -11.73 1.15 -14.94
C HIS A 218 -12.90 1.57 -15.82
N VAL A 219 -12.58 2.03 -17.03
CA VAL A 219 -13.55 2.43 -18.07
C VAL A 219 -13.28 1.64 -19.35
N ASN A 220 -14.24 0.84 -19.77
CA ASN A 220 -14.22 0.14 -21.06
C ASN A 220 -14.55 1.13 -22.17
N VAL A 221 -13.57 1.37 -23.03
CA VAL A 221 -13.72 2.21 -24.21
C VAL A 221 -13.72 1.33 -25.46
N THR A 222 -14.87 1.25 -26.12
CA THR A 222 -15.01 0.51 -27.38
C THR A 222 -14.62 1.41 -28.55
N GLU A 223 -13.78 0.91 -29.46
CA GLU A 223 -13.54 1.47 -30.78
C GLU A 223 -14.47 0.80 -31.80
N THR A 224 -15.19 1.60 -32.58
CA THR A 224 -15.99 1.14 -33.73
C THR A 224 -15.47 1.79 -34.99
N ALA A 225 -15.05 0.98 -35.97
CA ALA A 225 -14.49 1.47 -37.22
C ALA A 225 -15.55 2.21 -38.06
N SER A 226 -15.11 3.22 -38.82
CA SER A 226 -15.99 4.02 -39.67
C SER A 226 -16.81 3.16 -40.63
N GLY A 227 -18.11 3.46 -40.73
CA GLY A 227 -19.03 2.71 -41.60
C GLY A 227 -19.39 1.31 -41.10
N THR A 228 -19.00 0.93 -39.88
CA THR A 228 -19.35 -0.35 -39.25
C THR A 228 -20.10 -0.15 -37.93
N THR A 229 -20.82 -1.17 -37.48
CA THR A 229 -21.45 -1.22 -36.14
C THR A 229 -20.75 -2.20 -35.20
N SER A 230 -19.75 -2.92 -35.71
CA SER A 230 -19.02 -3.93 -34.93
C SER A 230 -17.85 -3.29 -34.20
N VAL A 231 -17.73 -3.60 -32.91
CA VAL A 231 -16.58 -3.20 -32.10
C VAL A 231 -15.32 -3.85 -32.66
N SER A 232 -14.35 -3.04 -33.07
CA SER A 232 -13.06 -3.52 -33.57
C SER A 232 -12.07 -3.77 -32.43
N LYS A 233 -12.17 -2.99 -31.34
CA LYS A 233 -11.23 -3.04 -30.23
C LYS A 233 -11.85 -2.51 -28.93
N ASN A 234 -11.37 -3.01 -27.80
CA ASN A 234 -11.71 -2.51 -26.47
C ASN A 234 -10.44 -2.08 -25.73
N PHE A 235 -10.51 -0.93 -25.08
CA PHE A 235 -9.48 -0.42 -24.18
C PHE A 235 -10.00 -0.39 -22.75
N ASP A 236 -9.15 -0.74 -21.80
CA ASP A 236 -9.37 -0.45 -20.39
C ASP A 236 -8.62 0.84 -20.06
N LEU A 237 -9.36 1.95 -20.04
CA LEU A 237 -8.84 3.23 -19.57
C LEU A 237 -8.90 3.25 -18.04
N GLN A 238 -7.72 3.14 -17.43
CA GLN A 238 -7.52 3.08 -15.98
C GLN A 238 -7.25 4.49 -15.45
N ILE A 239 -8.26 5.12 -14.87
CA ILE A 239 -8.18 6.48 -14.31
C ILE A 239 -7.80 6.36 -12.84
N PRO A 240 -6.63 6.85 -12.41
CA PRO A 240 -6.34 6.98 -10.98
C PRO A 240 -7.43 7.80 -10.31
N VAL A 241 -7.97 7.33 -9.18
CA VAL A 241 -9.06 8.05 -8.52
C VAL A 241 -8.62 9.42 -8.00
N SER A 242 -7.31 9.64 -7.80
CA SER A 242 -6.74 10.96 -7.49
C SER A 242 -6.74 11.94 -8.65
N ASP A 243 -7.01 11.49 -9.88
CA ASP A 243 -7.32 12.35 -11.03
C ASP A 243 -8.77 12.82 -11.05
N ILE A 244 -9.61 12.39 -10.09
CA ILE A 244 -11.00 12.80 -9.99
C ILE A 244 -11.18 13.75 -8.83
N LYS A 245 -11.85 14.87 -9.09
CA LYS A 245 -12.24 15.88 -8.12
C LYS A 245 -13.75 16.07 -8.17
N LEU A 246 -14.42 16.00 -7.02
CA LEU A 246 -15.82 16.44 -6.97
C LEU A 246 -15.84 17.98 -6.92
N ASP A 247 -16.51 18.60 -7.87
CA ASP A 247 -16.75 20.04 -7.92
C ASP A 247 -18.26 20.26 -8.02
N ILE A 248 -18.89 20.41 -6.86
CA ILE A 248 -20.35 20.42 -6.71
C ILE A 248 -20.76 21.84 -6.35
N LYS A 249 -21.58 22.42 -7.22
CA LYS A 249 -22.21 23.72 -6.98
C LYS A 249 -23.51 23.53 -6.22
N ASP A 250 -23.81 24.49 -5.36
CA ASP A 250 -25.07 24.58 -4.63
C ASP A 250 -25.43 23.27 -3.88
N LEU A 251 -24.43 22.64 -3.27
CA LEU A 251 -24.62 21.47 -2.41
C LEU A 251 -25.39 21.88 -1.15
N LYS A 252 -26.54 21.27 -0.96
CA LYS A 252 -27.40 21.56 0.19
C LYS A 252 -26.86 20.90 1.46
N VAL A 253 -26.57 21.72 2.46
CA VAL A 253 -26.10 21.32 3.78
C VAL A 253 -27.12 21.74 4.83
N ILE A 254 -27.51 20.80 5.68
CA ILE A 254 -28.44 21.00 6.78
C ILE A 254 -27.71 20.75 8.08
N VAL A 255 -27.75 21.72 8.99
CA VAL A 255 -27.17 21.59 10.34
C VAL A 255 -28.31 21.60 11.33
N SER A 256 -28.34 20.61 12.23
CA SER A 256 -29.40 20.45 13.22
C SER A 256 -28.86 19.86 14.52
N GLY A 257 -29.51 20.12 15.65
CA GLY A 257 -29.07 19.61 16.95
C GLY A 257 -29.79 20.24 18.14
N SER A 258 -29.54 19.72 19.35
CA SER A 258 -30.11 20.29 20.57
C SER A 258 -29.53 21.66 20.90
N ASP A 259 -28.26 21.88 20.56
CA ASP A 259 -27.49 23.06 20.98
C ASP A 259 -27.40 24.14 19.90
N VAL A 260 -27.97 23.88 18.72
CA VAL A 260 -27.92 24.77 17.56
C VAL A 260 -29.31 25.07 17.02
N GLU A 261 -29.44 26.22 16.36
CA GLU A 261 -30.57 26.50 15.49
C GLU A 261 -30.41 25.71 14.19
N GLN A 262 -31.51 25.12 13.73
CA GLN A 262 -31.48 24.40 12.47
C GLN A 262 -31.33 25.40 11.33
N ILE A 263 -30.34 25.18 10.47
CA ILE A 263 -30.13 25.98 9.27
C ILE A 263 -30.00 25.06 8.06
N GLU A 264 -30.34 25.62 6.90
CA GLU A 264 -30.12 25.02 5.60
C GLU A 264 -29.41 26.04 4.72
N SER A 265 -28.32 25.62 4.07
CA SER A 265 -27.51 26.50 3.23
C SER A 265 -26.94 25.72 2.06
N ASP A 266 -26.84 26.39 0.91
CA ASP A 266 -26.20 25.85 -0.27
C ASP A 266 -24.73 26.30 -0.29
N ILE A 267 -23.82 25.35 -0.52
CA ILE A 267 -22.37 25.59 -0.57
C ILE A 267 -21.77 25.10 -1.88
N ASN A 268 -20.66 25.71 -2.31
CA ASN A 268 -19.80 25.12 -3.33
C ASN A 268 -18.81 24.18 -2.65
N LEU A 269 -18.91 22.87 -2.93
CA LEU A 269 -17.99 21.86 -2.40
C LEU A 269 -16.98 21.45 -3.47
N LYS A 270 -15.70 21.52 -3.11
CA LYS A 270 -14.60 20.93 -3.85
C LYS A 270 -13.97 19.83 -3.02
N PHE A 271 -14.07 18.59 -3.47
CA PHE A 271 -13.46 17.44 -2.80
C PHE A 271 -12.39 16.82 -3.70
N ASN A 272 -11.13 16.93 -3.31
CA ASN A 272 -10.02 16.25 -3.98
C ASN A 272 -9.87 14.84 -3.40
N ILE A 273 -9.98 13.82 -4.25
CA ILE A 273 -9.64 12.45 -3.85
C ILE A 273 -8.12 12.35 -3.79
N GLY A 274 -7.61 11.98 -2.61
CA GLY A 274 -6.18 11.92 -2.34
C GLY A 274 -5.51 10.67 -2.92
N ILE A 275 -4.23 10.80 -3.23
CA ILE A 275 -3.32 9.70 -3.56
C ILE A 275 -3.18 8.81 -2.31
N LYS A 276 -3.18 7.49 -2.47
CA LYS A 276 -2.92 6.59 -1.34
C LYS A 276 -1.58 6.92 -0.69
N SER A 277 -1.59 7.17 0.61
CA SER A 277 -0.38 7.41 1.42
C SER A 277 0.41 6.13 1.72
N LYS A 278 -0.11 4.96 1.33
CA LYS A 278 0.50 3.63 1.52
C LYS A 278 0.53 2.85 0.22
N THR A 279 1.51 1.96 0.09
CA THR A 279 1.66 1.10 -1.09
C THR A 279 0.97 -0.26 -0.91
N ASN A 280 0.45 -0.80 -2.01
CA ASN A 280 -0.05 -2.19 -2.10
C ASN A 280 0.97 -3.14 -2.73
N TYR A 281 2.25 -2.74 -2.81
CA TYR A 281 3.27 -3.52 -3.49
C TYR A 281 3.47 -4.88 -2.82
N SER A 282 3.35 -5.94 -3.63
CA SER A 282 3.64 -7.30 -3.22
C SER A 282 4.65 -7.92 -4.21
N PRO A 283 5.86 -8.30 -3.76
CA PRO A 283 6.85 -8.89 -4.64
C PRO A 283 6.39 -10.26 -5.13
N ARG A 284 6.19 -10.40 -6.45
CA ARG A 284 5.72 -11.65 -7.07
C ARG A 284 6.85 -12.61 -7.43
N ASP A 285 7.98 -12.10 -7.93
CA ASP A 285 9.08 -12.93 -8.47
C ASP A 285 10.41 -12.70 -7.75
N ILE A 286 11.25 -13.73 -7.75
CA ILE A 286 12.66 -13.65 -7.35
C ILE A 286 13.47 -13.09 -8.52
N LYS A 287 14.24 -12.02 -8.29
CA LYS A 287 15.13 -11.41 -9.29
C LYS A 287 16.57 -11.92 -9.10
N LYS A 288 17.28 -12.17 -10.19
CA LYS A 288 18.60 -12.81 -10.16
C LYS A 288 19.70 -11.83 -10.56
N PHE A 289 20.79 -11.80 -9.80
CA PHE A 289 21.92 -10.89 -10.02
C PHE A 289 23.26 -11.61 -9.98
N ASN A 290 24.18 -11.23 -10.88
CA ASN A 290 25.53 -11.83 -10.98
C ASN A 290 26.58 -11.23 -10.02
N VAL A 291 26.18 -10.19 -9.30
CA VAL A 291 26.96 -9.50 -8.27
C VAL A 291 26.01 -9.08 -7.16
N THR A 292 26.55 -8.70 -6.01
CA THR A 292 25.72 -8.08 -4.95
C THR A 292 25.07 -6.81 -5.50
N PRO A 293 23.73 -6.73 -5.52
CA PRO A 293 23.04 -5.65 -6.17
C PRO A 293 23.19 -4.34 -5.39
N ASN A 294 23.24 -3.23 -6.13
CA ASN A 294 23.13 -1.88 -5.61
C ASN A 294 21.80 -1.24 -6.05
N VAL A 295 21.48 -0.06 -5.50
CA VAL A 295 20.23 0.67 -5.81
C VAL A 295 19.98 0.77 -7.32
N ASP A 296 20.98 1.18 -8.10
CA ASP A 296 20.83 1.36 -9.55
C ASP A 296 20.45 0.07 -10.27
N SER A 297 21.17 -1.02 -9.98
CA SER A 297 20.90 -2.32 -10.59
C SER A 297 19.50 -2.83 -10.26
N ILE A 298 19.02 -2.63 -9.03
CA ILE A 298 17.68 -3.05 -8.61
C ILE A 298 16.61 -2.23 -9.31
N ILE A 299 16.71 -0.91 -9.24
CA ILE A 299 15.75 0.00 -9.87
C ILE A 299 15.69 -0.25 -11.39
N ALA A 300 16.84 -0.50 -12.04
CA ALA A 300 16.89 -0.87 -13.46
C ALA A 300 16.20 -2.23 -13.73
N THR A 301 16.53 -3.28 -12.97
CA THR A 301 15.93 -4.61 -13.13
C THR A 301 14.42 -4.63 -12.89
N LEU A 302 13.92 -3.77 -12.01
CA LEU A 302 12.48 -3.61 -11.77
C LEU A 302 11.77 -2.78 -12.85
N GLY A 303 12.51 -2.16 -13.79
CA GLY A 303 11.94 -1.27 -14.80
C GLY A 303 11.55 0.11 -14.26
N PHE A 304 12.09 0.50 -13.11
CA PHE A 304 11.80 1.76 -12.42
C PHE A 304 12.84 2.84 -12.69
N LYS A 305 13.88 2.55 -13.47
CA LYS A 305 14.89 3.53 -13.86
C LYS A 305 14.38 4.35 -15.04
N ASP A 306 14.51 5.67 -14.93
CA ASP A 306 14.36 6.55 -16.08
C ASP A 306 15.72 6.77 -16.75
N SER A 307 15.93 6.13 -17.90
CA SER A 307 17.17 6.24 -18.65
C SER A 307 17.27 7.53 -19.48
N SER A 308 16.19 8.32 -19.58
CA SER A 308 16.15 9.54 -20.37
C SER A 308 16.60 10.78 -19.60
N VAL A 309 16.71 10.67 -18.27
CA VAL A 309 17.06 11.78 -17.38
C VAL A 309 18.35 11.47 -16.63
N THR A 310 19.29 12.41 -16.61
CA THR A 310 20.44 12.38 -15.72
C THR A 310 20.05 12.97 -14.36
N SER A 311 20.19 12.18 -13.29
CA SER A 311 19.91 12.63 -11.92
C SER A 311 21.20 13.08 -11.23
N THR A 312 21.15 14.23 -10.57
CA THR A 312 22.22 14.75 -9.70
C THR A 312 22.15 14.18 -8.28
N GLU A 313 21.02 13.57 -7.90
CA GLU A 313 20.75 13.02 -6.56
C GLU A 313 20.89 11.48 -6.50
N GLY A 314 21.42 10.85 -7.56
CA GLY A 314 21.64 9.41 -7.65
C GLY A 314 20.97 8.79 -8.88
N VAL A 315 20.10 7.80 -8.67
CA VAL A 315 19.41 7.07 -9.75
C VAL A 315 18.14 7.83 -10.15
N ALA A 316 18.00 8.13 -11.44
CA ALA A 316 16.77 8.72 -11.97
C ALA A 316 15.63 7.69 -11.98
N LEU A 317 14.46 8.08 -11.43
CA LEU A 317 13.32 7.20 -11.26
C LEU A 317 12.22 7.49 -12.29
N ASN A 318 11.73 6.44 -12.94
CA ASN A 318 10.53 6.49 -13.75
C ASN A 318 9.31 6.49 -12.81
N SER A 319 8.82 7.69 -12.52
CA SER A 319 7.73 7.89 -11.55
C SER A 319 6.40 7.27 -11.99
N GLU A 320 6.17 7.14 -13.30
CA GLU A 320 4.97 6.49 -13.83
C GLU A 320 5.01 4.97 -13.58
N ALA A 321 6.15 4.33 -13.89
CA ALA A 321 6.34 2.90 -13.64
C ALA A 321 6.29 2.56 -12.15
N LEU A 322 6.93 3.37 -11.30
CA LEU A 322 6.86 3.25 -9.84
C LEU A 322 5.45 3.48 -9.31
N GLY A 323 4.76 4.54 -9.74
CA GLY A 323 3.41 4.84 -9.31
C GLY A 323 2.43 3.71 -9.62
N LYS A 324 2.53 3.14 -10.84
CA LYS A 324 1.75 1.95 -11.24
C LYS A 324 2.07 0.73 -10.39
N ALA A 325 3.34 0.46 -10.11
CA ALA A 325 3.74 -0.70 -9.31
C ALA A 325 3.34 -0.57 -7.83
N LEU A 326 3.40 0.64 -7.27
CA LEU A 326 3.13 0.90 -5.86
C LEU A 326 1.65 1.16 -5.57
N GLY A 327 0.84 1.48 -6.59
CA GLY A 327 -0.53 1.97 -6.43
C GLY A 327 -0.59 3.44 -5.97
N VAL A 328 0.44 4.22 -6.29
CA VAL A 328 0.64 5.59 -5.81
C VAL A 328 0.84 6.50 -7.01
N TYR A 329 -0.27 6.84 -7.67
CA TYR A 329 -0.28 7.67 -8.88
C TYR A 329 -0.09 9.16 -8.57
N ASN A 330 0.11 9.97 -9.61
CA ASN A 330 0.25 11.44 -9.51
C ASN A 330 1.30 11.90 -8.50
N THR A 331 2.39 11.13 -8.41
CA THR A 331 3.48 11.32 -7.46
C THR A 331 4.80 11.33 -8.22
N THR A 332 5.68 12.26 -7.89
CA THR A 332 7.07 12.27 -8.33
C THR A 332 7.94 11.57 -7.29
N PHE A 333 8.65 10.52 -7.71
CA PHE A 333 9.51 9.72 -6.84
C PHE A 333 10.97 10.14 -6.93
N SER A 334 11.68 10.08 -5.81
CA SER A 334 13.09 10.47 -5.69
C SER A 334 13.82 9.66 -4.61
N LYS A 335 15.13 9.90 -4.49
CA LYS A 335 16.00 9.39 -3.41
C LYS A 335 15.87 7.88 -3.14
N PRO A 336 16.04 7.02 -4.15
CA PRO A 336 15.97 5.59 -3.94
C PRO A 336 17.11 5.13 -3.02
N ALA A 337 16.77 4.30 -2.04
CA ALA A 337 17.70 3.65 -1.13
C ALA A 337 17.41 2.16 -1.05
N LEU A 338 18.44 1.39 -0.75
CA LEU A 338 18.40 -0.06 -0.72
C LEU A 338 19.10 -0.58 0.53
N THR A 339 18.44 -1.47 1.27
CA THR A 339 19.02 -2.15 2.42
C THR A 339 18.73 -3.65 2.35
N LEU A 340 19.70 -4.47 2.78
CA LEU A 340 19.46 -5.91 2.95
C LEU A 340 18.64 -6.12 4.23
N ASN A 341 17.50 -6.78 4.13
CA ASN A 341 16.65 -7.13 5.26
C ASN A 341 16.98 -8.56 5.70
N SER A 342 17.77 -8.67 6.78
CA SER A 342 18.23 -9.96 7.31
C SER A 342 17.19 -10.66 8.20
N ASP A 343 16.12 -9.96 8.59
CA ASP A 343 15.07 -10.48 9.46
C ASP A 343 14.05 -11.32 8.68
N ILE A 344 13.90 -11.07 7.38
CA ILE A 344 13.01 -11.81 6.48
C ILE A 344 13.82 -12.91 5.80
N LYS A 345 13.79 -14.10 6.41
CA LYS A 345 14.38 -15.31 5.83
C LYS A 345 13.38 -16.00 4.90
N PRO A 346 13.83 -16.68 3.85
CA PRO A 346 12.95 -17.54 3.06
C PRO A 346 12.33 -18.61 3.95
N ASP A 347 11.02 -18.82 3.80
CA ASP A 347 10.46 -20.11 4.16
C ASP A 347 11.09 -21.19 3.28
N VAL A 348 11.08 -22.43 3.78
CA VAL A 348 11.72 -23.64 3.22
C VAL A 348 11.58 -23.85 1.70
N THR A 349 10.66 -23.15 1.05
CA THR A 349 10.50 -23.09 -0.41
C THR A 349 11.09 -21.81 -1.01
N GLY A 350 12.37 -21.85 -1.39
CA GLY A 350 13.04 -20.85 -2.23
C GLY A 350 14.31 -20.27 -1.58
N SER A 351 15.41 -20.20 -2.35
CA SER A 351 16.68 -19.61 -1.87
C SER A 351 16.79 -18.16 -2.32
N PHE A 352 16.34 -17.20 -1.49
CA PHE A 352 16.42 -15.77 -1.79
C PHE A 352 16.89 -14.92 -0.59
N LEU A 353 17.47 -13.77 -0.88
CA LEU A 353 17.66 -12.64 0.03
C LEU A 353 16.47 -11.70 -0.11
N THR A 354 16.13 -11.00 0.96
CA THR A 354 15.12 -9.95 0.92
C THR A 354 15.79 -8.60 1.01
N TYR A 355 15.56 -7.74 0.01
CA TYR A 355 16.01 -6.35 0.06
C TYR A 355 14.84 -5.42 0.27
N THR A 356 15.01 -4.40 1.11
CA THR A 356 14.06 -3.31 1.28
C THR A 356 14.49 -2.14 0.40
N VAL A 357 13.58 -1.73 -0.50
CA VAL A 357 13.69 -0.51 -1.30
C VAL A 357 12.89 0.59 -0.62
N ILE A 358 13.48 1.78 -0.53
CA ILE A 358 12.85 2.99 0.00
C ILE A 358 12.93 4.06 -1.07
N VAL A 359 11.82 4.75 -1.34
CA VAL A 359 11.76 5.93 -2.20
C VAL A 359 10.97 7.04 -1.52
N ASP A 360 11.36 8.29 -1.76
CA ASP A 360 10.59 9.47 -1.34
C ASP A 360 9.60 9.81 -2.47
N GLY A 361 8.31 9.95 -2.16
CA GLY A 361 7.27 10.34 -3.11
C GLY A 361 6.62 11.65 -2.71
N SER A 362 6.62 12.62 -3.62
CA SER A 362 5.97 13.92 -3.46
C SER A 362 4.77 14.03 -4.41
N PRO A 363 3.58 14.45 -3.94
CA PRO A 363 2.44 14.67 -4.82
C PRO A 363 2.80 15.68 -5.91
N ASN A 364 2.32 15.44 -7.13
CA ASN A 364 2.41 16.43 -8.19
C ASN A 364 1.59 17.69 -7.81
N GLN A 365 1.91 18.82 -8.42
CA GLN A 365 1.24 20.09 -8.11
C GLN A 365 -0.29 19.96 -8.26
N GLY A 366 -1.03 20.36 -7.22
CA GLY A 366 -2.50 20.29 -7.18
C GLY A 366 -3.07 18.97 -6.66
N TYR A 367 -2.21 17.97 -6.41
CA TYR A 367 -2.57 16.70 -5.80
C TYR A 367 -2.18 16.67 -4.32
N TYR A 368 -2.85 15.80 -3.57
CA TYR A 368 -2.68 15.61 -2.14
C TYR A 368 -2.72 14.12 -1.83
N PHE A 369 -2.12 13.71 -0.73
CA PHE A 369 -2.32 12.38 -0.17
C PHE A 369 -3.69 12.29 0.52
N ASP A 370 -4.20 11.06 0.64
CA ASP A 370 -5.47 10.72 1.27
C ASP A 370 -5.56 11.05 2.77
N ASP A 371 -4.42 11.34 3.40
CA ASP A 371 -4.31 11.86 4.76
C ASP A 371 -4.26 13.40 4.84
N GLU A 372 -4.71 14.08 3.79
CA GLU A 372 -4.85 15.54 3.69
C GLU A 372 -3.52 16.31 3.64
N THR A 373 -2.43 15.64 3.27
CA THR A 373 -1.09 16.25 3.22
C THR A 373 -0.55 16.40 1.80
N ASP A 374 0.31 17.39 1.57
CA ASP A 374 0.98 17.67 0.29
C ASP A 374 2.51 17.50 0.36
N TYR A 375 3.04 17.14 1.53
CA TYR A 375 4.48 16.97 1.72
C TYR A 375 4.94 15.55 1.38
N SER A 376 6.23 15.43 1.05
CA SER A 376 6.86 14.17 0.64
C SER A 376 6.76 13.06 1.70
N LYS A 377 6.50 11.82 1.28
CA LYS A 377 6.41 10.62 2.13
C LYS A 377 7.36 9.53 1.68
N LYS A 378 7.73 8.64 2.61
CA LYS A 378 8.54 7.45 2.30
C LYS A 378 7.66 6.28 1.93
N PHE A 379 7.93 5.68 0.77
CA PHE A 379 7.34 4.42 0.35
C PHE A 379 8.38 3.32 0.45
N ILE A 380 8.02 2.26 1.17
CA ILE A 380 8.91 1.17 1.52
C ILE A 380 8.32 -0.12 0.98
N PHE A 381 9.10 -0.87 0.22
CA PHE A 381 8.66 -2.16 -0.31
C PHE A 381 9.82 -3.15 -0.37
N ASN A 382 9.50 -4.44 -0.26
CA ASN A 382 10.50 -5.50 -0.26
C ASN A 382 10.56 -6.19 -1.63
N ILE A 383 11.73 -6.68 -1.99
CA ILE A 383 11.94 -7.52 -3.17
C ILE A 383 12.74 -8.77 -2.80
N LYS A 384 12.52 -9.84 -3.58
CA LYS A 384 13.23 -11.10 -3.42
C LYS A 384 14.36 -11.19 -4.45
N VAL A 385 15.56 -11.51 -4.00
CA VAL A 385 16.77 -11.53 -4.82
C VAL A 385 17.52 -12.84 -4.65
N THR A 386 18.07 -13.40 -5.72
CA THR A 386 19.10 -14.44 -5.64
C THR A 386 20.39 -13.91 -6.25
N GLU A 387 21.50 -14.03 -5.53
CA GLU A 387 22.82 -13.62 -6.00
C GLU A 387 23.65 -14.82 -6.50
N THR A 388 24.14 -14.81 -7.75
CA THR A 388 25.05 -15.83 -8.29
C THR A 388 26.51 -15.47 -8.00
N THR A 389 26.82 -15.30 -6.72
CA THR A 389 28.13 -14.86 -6.22
C THR A 389 28.82 -15.91 -5.35
N ALA A 390 28.21 -17.08 -5.14
CA ALA A 390 28.82 -18.13 -4.34
C ALA A 390 29.99 -18.76 -5.10
N THR A 391 31.19 -18.71 -4.51
CA THR A 391 32.43 -19.20 -5.12
C THR A 391 33.39 -19.75 -4.08
N TRP A 392 34.40 -20.46 -4.58
CA TRP A 392 35.63 -20.75 -3.88
C TRP A 392 36.84 -20.39 -4.77
N ILE A 393 38.00 -20.11 -4.16
CA ILE A 393 39.22 -19.74 -4.91
C ILE A 393 40.29 -20.84 -4.91
N THR A 394 41.03 -20.96 -6.01
CA THR A 394 42.22 -21.82 -6.13
C THR A 394 43.51 -21.04 -5.82
N GLY A 395 44.63 -21.75 -5.65
CA GLY A 395 45.95 -21.14 -5.50
C GLY A 395 46.40 -20.95 -4.05
N SER A 396 47.20 -19.92 -3.80
CA SER A 396 47.92 -19.74 -2.51
C SER A 396 46.98 -19.67 -1.31
N GLY A 397 45.80 -19.06 -1.44
CA GLY A 397 44.82 -18.97 -0.36
C GLY A 397 44.30 -20.34 0.10
N LEU A 398 43.99 -21.22 -0.84
CA LEU A 398 43.56 -22.59 -0.53
C LEU A 398 44.72 -23.42 0.04
N THR A 399 45.92 -23.29 -0.52
CA THR A 399 47.13 -23.97 -0.03
C THR A 399 47.45 -23.60 1.42
N GLU A 400 47.31 -22.33 1.78
CA GLU A 400 47.50 -21.89 3.17
C GLU A 400 46.40 -22.39 4.09
N PHE A 401 45.15 -22.37 3.63
CA PHE A 401 44.01 -22.87 4.40
C PHE A 401 44.16 -24.37 4.71
N ASN A 402 44.64 -25.15 3.74
CA ASN A 402 44.86 -26.59 3.91
C ASN A 402 45.96 -26.94 4.94
N LYS A 403 46.83 -25.99 5.30
CA LYS A 403 47.85 -26.18 6.34
C LYS A 403 47.31 -25.98 7.76
N LEU A 404 46.08 -25.48 7.91
CA LEU A 404 45.49 -25.22 9.22
C LEU A 404 45.06 -26.52 9.89
N SER A 405 45.10 -26.52 11.22
CA SER A 405 44.43 -27.53 12.04
C SER A 405 43.27 -26.88 12.78
N PHE A 406 42.11 -27.52 12.74
CA PHE A 406 40.89 -27.05 13.40
C PHE A 406 40.61 -27.87 14.65
N SER A 407 40.44 -27.20 15.78
CA SER A 407 40.00 -27.89 17.01
C SER A 407 38.54 -28.32 16.87
N TRP A 408 38.28 -29.63 17.01
CA TRP A 408 36.94 -30.17 17.07
C TRP A 408 36.70 -30.76 18.45
N THR A 409 35.86 -30.09 19.25
CA THR A 409 35.44 -30.59 20.55
C THR A 409 34.33 -31.61 20.36
N ASN A 410 34.70 -32.89 20.42
CA ASN A 410 33.80 -34.00 20.22
C ASN A 410 33.31 -34.56 21.55
N VAL A 411 32.01 -34.43 21.80
CA VAL A 411 31.36 -35.04 22.97
C VAL A 411 30.91 -36.46 22.62
N GLY A 412 31.25 -37.42 23.48
CA GLY A 412 30.75 -38.80 23.43
C GLY A 412 31.74 -39.86 22.89
N ILE A 413 32.71 -39.48 22.04
CA ILE A 413 33.68 -40.44 21.46
C ILE A 413 35.12 -39.95 21.72
N LYS A 414 35.94 -40.75 22.42
CA LYS A 414 37.36 -40.46 22.73
C LYS A 414 38.26 -40.85 21.56
N PRO A 415 38.79 -39.93 20.75
CA PRO A 415 39.43 -40.27 19.47
C PRO A 415 40.62 -41.21 19.63
N ASN A 416 40.59 -42.35 18.95
CA ASN A 416 41.73 -43.26 18.80
C ASN A 416 41.62 -44.02 17.46
N LYS A 417 42.71 -44.59 16.95
CA LYS A 417 42.68 -45.30 15.66
C LYS A 417 41.60 -46.40 15.58
N SER A 418 41.18 -46.93 16.73
CA SER A 418 40.20 -48.02 16.85
C SER A 418 38.74 -47.58 16.84
N ASN A 419 38.41 -46.28 16.87
CA ASN A 419 37.03 -45.78 16.85
C ASN A 419 36.68 -44.90 15.65
N ASP A 420 37.42 -45.09 14.55
CA ASP A 420 37.16 -44.50 13.25
C ASP A 420 35.70 -44.72 12.80
N SER A 421 35.16 -45.93 13.01
CA SER A 421 33.79 -46.28 12.65
C SER A 421 32.72 -45.47 13.37
N ASP A 422 32.94 -45.11 14.64
CA ASP A 422 31.96 -44.37 15.43
C ASP A 422 31.94 -42.88 15.04
N LEU A 423 33.12 -42.31 14.78
CA LEU A 423 33.24 -40.95 14.27
C LEU A 423 32.66 -40.85 12.85
N GLU A 424 32.93 -41.84 12.00
CA GLU A 424 32.34 -41.95 10.66
C GLU A 424 30.81 -42.01 10.73
N ALA A 425 30.24 -42.84 11.61
CA ALA A 425 28.79 -42.95 11.79
C ALA A 425 28.17 -41.63 12.26
N LYS A 426 28.84 -40.91 13.16
CA LYS A 426 28.40 -39.59 13.66
C LYS A 426 28.37 -38.54 12.54
N LEU A 427 29.43 -38.48 11.73
CA LEU A 427 29.52 -37.57 10.58
C LEU A 427 28.49 -37.93 9.50
N ALA A 428 28.30 -39.22 9.21
CA ALA A 428 27.31 -39.71 8.27
C ALA A 428 25.87 -39.36 8.72
N ALA A 429 25.55 -39.52 10.00
CA ALA A 429 24.25 -39.12 10.55
C ALA A 429 24.00 -37.61 10.35
N HIS A 430 25.01 -36.77 10.63
CA HIS A 430 24.90 -35.34 10.41
C HIS A 430 24.71 -34.97 8.93
N ALA A 431 25.49 -35.59 8.03
CA ALA A 431 25.36 -35.39 6.59
C ALA A 431 23.97 -35.78 6.05
N ASN A 432 23.29 -36.72 6.70
CA ASN A 432 21.93 -37.16 6.36
C ASN A 432 20.82 -36.36 7.10
N GLY A 433 21.16 -35.23 7.72
CA GLY A 433 20.18 -34.29 8.29
C GLY A 433 19.97 -34.40 9.80
N ALA A 434 20.70 -35.27 10.51
CA ALA A 434 20.68 -35.25 11.97
C ALA A 434 21.41 -34.00 12.50
N SER A 435 20.82 -33.27 13.45
CA SER A 435 21.52 -32.16 14.09
C SER A 435 22.57 -32.68 15.07
N ASP A 436 23.78 -32.13 14.96
CA ASP A 436 24.86 -32.35 15.92
C ASP A 436 25.61 -31.04 16.15
N VAL A 437 25.41 -30.46 17.33
CA VAL A 437 25.96 -29.14 17.68
C VAL A 437 27.49 -29.11 17.64
N THR A 438 28.17 -30.24 17.86
CA THR A 438 29.64 -30.29 17.82
C THR A 438 30.16 -30.26 16.39
N VAL A 439 29.50 -30.98 15.47
CA VAL A 439 29.81 -30.96 14.03
C VAL A 439 29.45 -29.60 13.42
N GLU A 440 28.29 -29.04 13.77
CA GLU A 440 27.85 -27.71 13.33
C GLU A 440 28.85 -26.61 13.73
N LYS A 441 29.30 -26.61 15.00
CA LYS A 441 30.31 -25.67 15.49
C LYS A 441 31.63 -25.79 14.74
N PHE A 442 32.06 -27.02 14.44
CA PHE A 442 33.27 -27.27 13.68
C PHE A 442 33.16 -26.75 12.24
N LEU A 443 32.09 -27.12 11.51
CA LEU A 443 31.85 -26.65 10.15
C LEU A 443 31.74 -25.13 10.07
N LYS A 444 31.10 -24.51 11.08
CA LYS A 444 31.02 -23.06 11.21
C LYS A 444 32.39 -22.44 11.42
N LEU A 445 33.22 -22.97 12.33
CA LEU A 445 34.57 -22.47 12.56
C LEU A 445 35.44 -22.55 11.30
N ALA A 446 35.40 -23.68 10.60
CA ALA A 446 36.12 -23.86 9.34
C ALA A 446 35.63 -22.86 8.28
N THR A 447 34.32 -22.68 8.17
CA THR A 447 33.70 -21.73 7.22
C THR A 447 34.07 -20.28 7.53
N ASP A 448 33.99 -19.86 8.79
CA ASP A 448 34.31 -18.49 9.21
C ASP A 448 35.80 -18.21 8.99
N THR A 449 36.66 -19.19 9.25
CA THR A 449 38.10 -19.10 8.96
C THR A 449 38.36 -18.96 7.46
N ALA A 450 37.70 -19.77 6.62
CA ALA A 450 37.81 -19.67 5.17
C ALA A 450 37.38 -18.29 4.62
N LYS A 451 36.35 -17.68 5.21
CA LYS A 451 35.81 -16.36 4.80
C LYS A 451 36.63 -15.16 5.28
N SER A 452 37.30 -15.29 6.43
CA SER A 452 38.00 -14.17 7.09
C SER A 452 39.45 -13.97 6.65
N ARG A 453 40.06 -14.96 5.96
CA ARG A 453 41.42 -14.81 5.43
C ARG A 453 41.50 -13.73 4.36
N THR A 454 42.65 -13.09 4.24
CA THR A 454 42.95 -12.05 3.23
C THR A 454 42.61 -12.49 1.81
N SER A 455 42.82 -13.77 1.50
CA SER A 455 42.52 -14.37 0.19
C SER A 455 41.09 -14.92 0.06
N LYS A 456 40.26 -14.94 1.11
CA LYS A 456 38.87 -15.44 1.14
C LYS A 456 38.65 -16.75 0.36
N VAL A 457 38.90 -17.88 0.99
CA VAL A 457 38.74 -19.22 0.36
C VAL A 457 37.30 -19.48 -0.09
N LEU A 458 36.32 -19.00 0.67
CA LEU A 458 34.90 -19.09 0.35
C LEU A 458 34.27 -17.70 0.26
N THR A 459 33.37 -17.53 -0.71
CA THR A 459 32.45 -16.38 -0.79
C THR A 459 31.02 -16.89 -0.88
N ASN A 460 30.11 -16.32 -0.07
CA ASN A 460 28.67 -16.59 -0.09
C ASN A 460 28.27 -18.09 -0.09
N SER A 461 29.13 -18.90 0.51
CA SER A 461 29.00 -20.36 0.65
C SER A 461 29.39 -20.80 2.06
N HIS A 462 29.17 -22.05 2.39
CA HIS A 462 29.64 -22.68 3.63
C HIS A 462 30.10 -24.10 3.38
N PHE A 463 30.92 -24.62 4.29
CA PHE A 463 31.34 -26.02 4.23
C PHE A 463 30.25 -26.96 4.72
N VAL A 464 30.18 -28.11 4.06
CA VAL A 464 29.36 -29.26 4.43
C VAL A 464 30.23 -30.51 4.45
N LEU A 465 29.77 -31.56 5.12
CA LEU A 465 30.44 -32.85 5.05
C LEU A 465 30.30 -33.44 3.64
N LYS A 466 31.37 -34.05 3.14
CA LYS A 466 31.39 -34.74 1.85
C LYS A 466 31.94 -36.13 2.05
N LYS A 467 31.30 -37.13 1.45
CA LYS A 467 31.77 -38.51 1.52
C LYS A 467 32.81 -38.77 0.43
N ASP A 468 33.99 -39.22 0.83
CA ASP A 468 35.01 -39.76 -0.06
C ASP A 468 34.67 -41.23 -0.41
N SER A 469 35.00 -41.66 -1.62
CA SER A 469 34.67 -43.01 -2.09
C SER A 469 35.49 -44.10 -1.41
N SER A 470 36.71 -43.78 -0.93
CA SER A 470 37.63 -44.75 -0.34
C SER A 470 37.68 -44.62 1.18
N ASP A 471 37.72 -43.39 1.67
CA ASP A 471 38.00 -43.09 3.08
C ASP A 471 36.74 -42.67 3.88
N GLY A 472 35.56 -42.53 3.26
CA GLY A 472 34.37 -42.04 3.98
C GLY A 472 34.41 -40.53 4.27
N TYR A 473 33.88 -40.09 5.43
CA TYR A 473 33.90 -38.68 5.85
C TYR A 473 35.16 -38.33 6.67
N ILE A 474 35.81 -39.30 7.30
CA ILE A 474 36.97 -39.10 8.18
C ILE A 474 38.07 -40.11 7.88
N LYS A 475 39.33 -39.70 8.04
CA LYS A 475 40.46 -40.65 8.00
C LYS A 475 41.57 -40.26 8.97
N TYR A 476 42.39 -41.26 9.28
CA TYR A 476 43.63 -41.07 10.02
C TYR A 476 44.85 -41.29 9.10
N SER A 477 45.51 -40.21 8.69
CA SER A 477 46.70 -40.26 7.83
C SER A 477 47.79 -39.33 8.33
N GLU A 478 49.06 -39.71 8.17
CA GLU A 478 50.21 -38.90 8.60
C GLU A 478 50.15 -38.50 10.08
N ASN A 479 49.70 -39.42 10.95
CA ASN A 479 49.46 -39.20 12.38
C ASN A 479 48.46 -38.08 12.71
N ARG A 480 47.55 -37.75 11.79
CA ARG A 480 46.55 -36.70 11.93
C ARG A 480 45.17 -37.19 11.53
N TRP A 481 44.15 -36.72 12.24
CA TRP A 481 42.76 -36.88 11.82
C TRP A 481 42.45 -35.85 10.74
N GLN A 482 41.75 -36.28 9.70
CA GLN A 482 41.29 -35.41 8.63
C GLN A 482 39.82 -35.66 8.35
N ILE A 483 39.05 -34.59 8.14
CA ILE A 483 37.64 -34.67 7.75
C ILE A 483 37.49 -34.14 6.33
N LYS A 484 36.72 -34.87 5.51
CA LYS A 484 36.40 -34.49 4.14
C LYS A 484 35.25 -33.50 4.14
N ILE A 485 35.50 -32.34 3.56
CA ILE A 485 34.52 -31.27 3.40
C ILE A 485 34.29 -30.95 1.93
N GLY A 486 33.05 -30.56 1.62
CA GLY A 486 32.65 -29.91 0.37
C GLY A 486 32.10 -28.52 0.67
N ALA A 487 31.65 -27.79 -0.36
CA ALA A 487 31.07 -26.46 -0.19
C ALA A 487 29.74 -26.34 -0.94
N VAL A 488 28.80 -25.61 -0.34
CA VAL A 488 27.49 -25.30 -0.96
C VAL A 488 27.16 -23.80 -0.79
N PRO A 489 26.36 -23.21 -1.69
CA PRO A 489 25.90 -21.83 -1.53
C PRO A 489 25.12 -21.62 -0.22
N ASN A 490 25.22 -20.43 0.37
CA ASN A 490 24.32 -20.02 1.45
C ASN A 490 22.91 -19.78 0.90
N VAL A 491 21.90 -19.83 1.78
CA VAL A 491 20.53 -19.41 1.42
C VAL A 491 20.55 -17.99 0.86
N GLY A 492 19.86 -17.79 -0.26
CA GLY A 492 19.84 -16.54 -1.03
C GLY A 492 20.93 -16.42 -2.09
N TYR A 493 21.83 -17.39 -2.16
CA TYR A 493 22.95 -17.39 -3.10
C TYR A 493 22.93 -18.62 -4.00
N GLU A 494 23.51 -18.44 -5.17
CA GLU A 494 23.78 -19.47 -6.15
C GLU A 494 25.25 -19.43 -6.57
N GLN A 495 25.72 -20.52 -7.16
CA GLN A 495 27.07 -20.60 -7.68
C GLN A 495 27.30 -19.57 -8.80
N SER A 496 28.44 -18.88 -8.74
CA SER A 496 28.83 -17.96 -9.80
C SER A 496 29.11 -18.67 -11.12
N THR A 497 28.69 -18.03 -12.21
CA THR A 497 28.99 -18.45 -13.59
C THR A 497 30.07 -17.58 -14.23
N ALA A 498 30.73 -16.71 -13.45
CA ALA A 498 31.80 -15.86 -13.95
C ALA A 498 32.97 -16.70 -14.48
N GLN A 499 33.62 -16.22 -15.55
CA GLN A 499 34.73 -16.91 -16.17
C GLN A 499 35.89 -17.11 -15.17
N GLY A 500 36.30 -18.36 -14.96
CA GLY A 500 37.33 -18.73 -13.97
C GLY A 500 36.80 -19.07 -12.57
N ALA A 501 35.49 -18.88 -12.29
CA ALA A 501 34.87 -19.39 -11.07
C ALA A 501 34.82 -20.92 -11.12
N GLN A 502 35.42 -21.57 -10.13
CA GLN A 502 35.35 -23.03 -10.00
C GLN A 502 33.99 -23.46 -9.47
N GLN A 503 33.51 -24.62 -9.91
CA GLN A 503 32.22 -25.11 -9.43
C GLN A 503 32.30 -25.48 -7.94
N LEU A 504 31.34 -25.02 -7.13
CA LEU A 504 31.27 -25.38 -5.71
C LEU A 504 30.99 -26.88 -5.55
N SER A 505 30.22 -27.45 -6.49
CA SER A 505 29.95 -28.89 -6.55
C SER A 505 31.21 -29.76 -6.67
N SER A 506 32.29 -29.22 -7.24
CA SER A 506 33.58 -29.89 -7.37
C SER A 506 34.57 -29.53 -6.26
N PHE A 507 34.20 -28.66 -5.32
CA PHE A 507 35.07 -28.34 -4.19
C PHE A 507 35.12 -29.51 -3.22
N GLU A 508 36.33 -29.98 -2.96
CA GLU A 508 36.60 -31.06 -2.02
C GLU A 508 37.94 -30.82 -1.33
N LEU A 509 37.97 -30.94 0.00
CA LEU A 509 39.19 -30.76 0.78
C LEU A 509 39.22 -31.70 1.99
N TRP A 510 40.40 -32.26 2.27
CA TRP A 510 40.68 -32.91 3.55
C TRP A 510 41.25 -31.87 4.50
N ILE A 511 40.50 -31.50 5.54
CA ILE A 511 40.99 -30.56 6.56
C ILE A 511 41.48 -31.31 7.79
N THR A 512 42.63 -30.89 8.30
CA THR A 512 43.22 -31.47 9.51
C THR A 512 42.43 -31.03 10.74
N VAL A 513 42.12 -31.97 11.63
CA VAL A 513 41.42 -31.70 12.88
C VAL A 513 42.19 -32.19 14.10
N SER A 514 42.22 -31.34 15.12
CA SER A 514 42.67 -31.72 16.47
C SER A 514 41.43 -32.03 17.30
N ILE A 515 41.17 -33.33 17.51
CA ILE A 515 39.95 -33.75 18.21
C ILE A 515 40.19 -33.74 19.73
N THR A 516 39.40 -32.95 20.45
CA THR A 516 39.43 -32.85 21.92
C THR A 516 38.12 -33.36 22.50
N THR A 517 38.14 -34.02 23.66
CA THR A 517 36.92 -34.49 24.34
C THR A 517 36.42 -33.55 25.40
#